data_AF-A0A6C0FBL7-F1
#
_entry.id   AF-A0A6C0FBL7-F1
#
_cell.length_a   1.000
_cell.length_b   1.000
_cell.length_c   1.000
_cell.angle_alpha   90.00
_cell.angle_beta   90.00
_cell.angle_gamma   90.00
#
_symmetry.space_group_name_H-M   'P 1'
#
loop_
_entity.id
_entity.type
_entity.pdbx_description
1 polymer ?
#
loop_
_entity_poly.entity_id
_entity_poly.type
_entity_poly.pdbx_seq_one_letter_code
_entity_poly.pdbx_strand_id
1 'polypeptide(L)'
;MNNPDHDILKWDLIRIQRNKLLRKTDIYVLPDFPHADDTIKNDWLTYRQKLRDFPSSIDISTILFDEEGVLTGINWPTQPS
;
A
#
# COMPACT_ATOMS: atom_id res chain seq x y z
N MET A 1 -19.38 13.25 12.56
CA MET A 1 -19.91 12.05 13.24
C MET A 1 -18.86 10.97 13.16
N ASN A 2 -18.28 10.54 14.28
CA ASN A 2 -17.45 9.34 14.33
C ASN A 2 -18.40 8.14 14.38
N ASN A 3 -18.76 7.63 13.20
CA ASN A 3 -19.47 6.37 13.09
C ASN A 3 -18.40 5.25 13.00
N PRO A 4 -18.29 4.35 14.01
CA PRO A 4 -17.26 3.30 14.04
C PRO A 4 -17.26 2.41 12.78
N ASP A 5 -18.38 2.30 12.08
CA ASP A 5 -18.47 1.55 10.82
C ASP A 5 -17.62 2.15 9.69
N HIS A 6 -17.48 3.48 9.65
CA HIS A 6 -16.64 4.13 8.62
C HIS A 6 -15.16 3.82 8.81
N ASP A 7 -14.69 3.73 10.06
CA ASP A 7 -13.28 3.43 10.33
C ASP A 7 -12.95 1.98 9.96
N ILE A 8 -13.86 1.04 10.23
CA ILE A 8 -13.74 -0.36 9.79
C ILE A 8 -13.65 -0.42 8.26
N LEU A 9 -14.57 0.26 7.55
CA LEU A 9 -14.59 0.29 6.08
C LEU A 9 -13.30 0.90 5.51
N LYS A 10 -12.80 2.01 6.08
CA LYS A 10 -11.51 2.61 5.69
C LYS A 10 -10.38 1.59 5.80
N TRP A 11 -10.27 0.93 6.95
CA TRP A 11 -9.23 -0.07 7.17
C TRP A 11 -9.30 -1.23 6.19
N ASP A 12 -10.50 -1.72 5.88
CA ASP A 12 -10.68 -2.81 4.92
C ASP A 12 -10.25 -2.40 3.51
N LEU A 13 -10.63 -1.21 3.06
CA LEU A 13 -10.21 -0.67 1.77
C LEU A 13 -8.68 -0.48 1.68
N ILE A 14 -8.06 0.06 2.73
CA ILE A 14 -6.60 0.18 2.83
C ILE A 14 -5.92 -1.19 2.73
N ARG A 15 -6.43 -2.19 3.45
CA ARG A 15 -5.89 -3.57 3.42
C ARG A 15 -6.05 -4.21 2.04
N ILE A 16 -7.19 -4.00 1.38
CA ILE A 16 -7.44 -4.49 0.03
C ILE A 16 -6.43 -3.88 -0.95
N GLN A 17 -6.27 -2.56 -0.93
CA GLN A 17 -5.36 -1.86 -1.83
C GLN A 17 -3.89 -2.25 -1.59
N ARG A 18 -3.47 -2.36 -0.32
CA ARG A 18 -2.15 -2.90 0.05
C ARG A 18 -1.95 -4.31 -0.53
N ASN A 19 -2.91 -5.21 -0.34
CA ASN A 19 -2.82 -6.58 -0.83
C ASN A 19 -2.75 -6.63 -2.37
N LYS A 20 -3.49 -5.75 -3.06
CA LYS A 20 -3.42 -5.60 -4.52
C LYS A 20 -2.02 -5.16 -4.98
N LEU A 21 -1.41 -4.18 -4.31
CA LEU A 21 -0.05 -3.71 -4.63
C LEU A 21 1.01 -4.78 -4.34
N LEU A 22 0.90 -5.49 -3.22
CA LEU A 22 1.78 -6.61 -2.89
C LEU A 22 1.65 -7.74 -3.91
N ARG A 23 0.43 -8.09 -4.33
CA ARG A 23 0.22 -9.12 -5.36
C ARG A 23 0.80 -8.70 -6.70
N LYS A 24 0.58 -7.45 -7.13
CA LYS A 24 1.12 -6.91 -8.39
C LYS A 24 2.65 -6.94 -8.42
N THR A 25 3.28 -6.76 -7.26
CA THR A 25 4.73 -6.64 -7.14
C THR A 25 5.40 -7.91 -6.61
N ASP A 26 4.68 -9.03 -6.56
CA ASP A 26 5.19 -10.31 -6.02
C ASP A 26 6.31 -10.90 -6.87
N ILE A 27 6.21 -10.69 -8.19
CA ILE A 27 7.20 -11.18 -9.15
C ILE A 27 8.60 -10.58 -8.91
N TYR A 28 8.69 -9.33 -8.45
CA TYR A 28 9.95 -8.59 -8.31
C TYR A 28 10.76 -8.98 -7.06
N VAL A 29 10.31 -9.96 -6.27
CA VAL A 29 11.08 -10.50 -5.15
C VAL A 29 11.42 -11.98 -5.34
N LEU A 30 11.04 -12.56 -6.49
CA LEU A 30 11.39 -13.92 -6.81
C LEU A 30 12.90 -14.02 -7.11
N PRO A 31 13.58 -15.09 -6.66
CA PRO A 31 15.00 -15.29 -6.94
C PRO A 31 15.33 -15.31 -8.43
N ASP A 32 14.38 -15.80 -9.23
CA ASP A 32 14.51 -16.00 -10.68
C ASP A 32 14.15 -14.75 -11.51
N PHE A 33 13.70 -13.66 -10.88
CA PHE A 33 13.38 -12.44 -11.60
C PHE A 33 14.67 -11.73 -12.04
N PRO A 34 14.87 -11.48 -13.36
CA PRO A 34 16.07 -10.81 -13.84
C PRO A 34 15.98 -9.33 -13.50
N HIS A 35 16.58 -8.93 -12.38
CA HIS A 35 16.81 -7.53 -12.05
C HIS A 35 17.98 -6.99 -12.88
N ALA A 36 17.91 -5.71 -13.27
CA ALA A 36 19.02 -5.07 -13.97
C ALA A 36 20.25 -4.89 -13.06
N ASP A 37 20.03 -4.69 -11.76
CA ASP A 37 21.06 -4.70 -10.72
C ASP A 37 20.50 -5.09 -9.34
N ASP A 38 21.39 -5.28 -8.37
CA ASP A 38 21.01 -5.58 -6.97
C ASP A 38 20.33 -4.38 -6.27
N THR A 39 20.53 -3.16 -6.77
CA THR A 39 19.91 -1.95 -6.21
C THR A 39 18.40 -1.97 -6.43
N ILE A 40 17.96 -2.25 -7.65
CA ILE A 40 16.55 -2.36 -8.03
C ILE A 40 15.87 -3.48 -7.24
N LYS A 41 16.56 -4.61 -7.05
CA LYS A 41 16.07 -5.70 -6.18
C LYS A 41 15.84 -5.22 -4.74
N ASN A 42 16.81 -4.51 -4.17
CA ASN A 42 16.69 -3.95 -2.82
C ASN A 42 15.60 -2.88 -2.72
N ASP A 43 15.39 -2.09 -3.78
CA ASP A 43 14.31 -1.10 -3.84
C ASP A 43 12.94 -1.77 -3.87
N TRP A 44 12.77 -2.87 -4.61
CA TRP A 44 11.55 -3.68 -4.60
C TRP A 44 11.26 -4.29 -3.22
N LEU A 45 12.29 -4.80 -2.54
CA LEU A 45 12.17 -5.31 -1.18
C LEU A 45 11.75 -4.20 -0.20
N THR A 46 12.41 -3.03 -0.29
CA THR A 46 12.11 -1.86 0.53
C THR A 46 10.69 -1.34 0.27
N TYR A 47 10.27 -1.27 -0.99
CA TYR A 47 8.92 -0.89 -1.39
C TYR A 47 7.87 -1.81 -0.76
N ARG A 48 8.06 -3.13 -0.84
CA ARG A 48 7.13 -4.11 -0.26
C ARG A 48 7.10 -4.05 1.26
N GLN A 49 8.24 -3.76 1.90
CA GLN A 49 8.28 -3.57 3.34
C GLN A 49 7.48 -2.34 3.75
N LYS A 50 7.67 -1.20 3.06
CA LYS A 50 6.86 0.02 3.26
C LYS A 50 5.36 -0.23 3.08
N LEU A 51 4.95 -1.07 2.12
CA LEU A 51 3.54 -1.46 1.96
C LEU A 51 3.01 -2.28 3.14
N ARG A 52 3.81 -3.19 3.70
CA ARG A 52 3.40 -4.00 4.87
C ARG A 52 3.29 -3.15 6.12
N ASP A 53 4.22 -2.21 6.30
CA ASP A 53 4.25 -1.31 7.45
C ASP A 53 3.27 -0.14 7.30
N PHE A 54 2.69 0.03 6.10
CA PHE A 54 1.76 1.10 5.79
C PHE A 54 0.62 1.26 6.82
N PRO A 55 -0.12 0.20 7.23
CA PRO A 55 -1.21 0.34 8.19
C PRO A 55 -0.77 0.89 9.55
N SER A 56 0.49 0.69 9.94
CA SER A 56 1.05 1.23 11.19
C SER A 56 1.50 2.69 11.07
N SER A 57 1.69 3.18 9.83
CA SER A 57 2.21 4.52 9.54
C SER A 57 1.13 5.55 9.20
N ILE A 58 -0.12 5.13 9.02
CA ILE A 58 -1.22 6.03 8.64
C ILE A 58 -2.10 6.41 9.82
N ASP A 59 -2.64 7.62 9.75
CA ASP A 59 -3.73 8.07 10.61
C ASP A 59 -5.04 8.14 9.80
N ILE A 60 -5.94 7.18 10.04
CA ILE A 60 -7.24 7.09 9.36
C ILE A 60 -8.21 8.23 9.68
N SER A 61 -7.94 9.01 10.73
CA SER A 61 -8.75 10.19 11.06
C SER A 61 -8.58 11.30 10.01
N THR A 62 -7.43 11.32 9.33
CA THR A 62 -7.11 12.28 8.27
C THR A 62 -7.62 11.86 6.88
N ILE A 63 -7.99 10.58 6.74
CA ILE A 63 -8.46 9.98 5.49
C ILE A 63 -9.97 10.18 5.35
N LEU A 64 -10.39 10.65 4.18
CA LEU A 64 -11.79 10.93 3.86
C LEU A 64 -12.27 10.10 2.68
N PHE A 65 -13.58 9.90 2.58
CA PHE A 65 -14.21 9.39 1.36
C PHE A 65 -14.50 10.57 0.42
N ASP A 66 -14.20 10.42 -0.87
CA ASP A 66 -14.68 11.36 -1.89
C ASP A 66 -16.13 11.07 -2.30
N GLU A 67 -16.62 11.84 -3.28
CA GLU A 67 -17.97 11.73 -3.83
C GLU A 67 -18.25 10.37 -4.52
N GLU A 68 -17.20 9.63 -4.87
CA GLU A 68 -17.27 8.29 -5.49
C GLU A 68 -17.14 7.16 -4.46
N GLY A 69 -16.95 7.51 -3.17
CA GLY A 69 -16.74 6.54 -2.09
C GLY A 69 -15.33 5.95 -2.06
N VAL A 70 -14.36 6.59 -2.71
CA VAL A 70 -12.95 6.22 -2.70
C VAL A 70 -12.20 6.98 -1.61
N LEU A 71 -11.16 6.36 -1.05
CA LEU A 71 -10.35 6.98 -0.01
C LEU A 71 -9.40 8.03 -0.61
N THR A 72 -9.49 9.25 -0.09
CA THR A 72 -8.61 10.38 -0.43
C THR A 72 -7.67 10.74 0.72
N GLY A 73 -6.53 11.36 0.38
CA GLY A 73 -5.50 11.72 1.35
C GLY A 73 -4.51 10.60 1.70
N ILE A 74 -4.55 9.47 0.96
CA ILE A 74 -3.64 8.34 1.16
C ILE A 74 -2.42 8.48 0.25
N ASN A 75 -1.24 8.66 0.85
CA ASN A 75 0.02 8.69 0.11
C ASN A 75 0.69 7.30 0.10
N TRP A 76 0.40 6.50 -0.93
CA TRP A 76 1.04 5.19 -1.10
C TRP A 76 2.53 5.32 -1.45
N PRO A 77 3.38 4.37 -1.03
CA PRO A 77 4.77 4.37 -1.48
C PRO A 77 4.84 4.30 -3.01
N THR A 78 5.85 4.97 -3.58
CA THR A 78 6.10 5.00 -5.02
C THR A 78 6.82 3.72 -5.46
N GLN A 79 6.39 3.16 -6.59
CA GLN A 79 7.05 1.98 -7.17
C GLN A 79 8.44 2.36 -7.69
N PRO A 80 9.47 1.52 -7.49
CA PRO A 80 10.77 1.71 -8.14
C PRO A 80 10.63 1.52 -9.66
N SER A 81 11.53 2.17 -10.41
CA SER A 81 11.57 2.16 -11.88
C SER A 81 12.43 1.04 -12.45
#